data_AF-A0A248VZB5-F1
#
_entry.id   AF-A0A248VZB5-F1
#
_cell.length_a   1.000
_cell.length_b   1.000
_cell.length_c   1.000
_cell.angle_alpha   90.00
_cell.angle_beta   90.00
_cell.angle_gamma   90.00
#
_symmetry.space_group_name_H-M   'P 1'
#
loop_
_entity.id
_entity.type
_entity.pdbx_description
1 polymer ?
#
loop_
_entity_poly.entity_id
_entity_poly.type
_entity_poly.pdbx_seq_one_letter_code
_entity_poly.pdbx_strand_id
1 'polypeptide(L)'
;MLTEISRTTAVLFPVDEEHARENGPLFTGSIKLDGESVPLSAFLKDAKESDKRYLDLSVGAKGQVHYSGRLFRNEEKKTAKSPDYSGYLVVLPLSPDVHDEYLQEEWDEAPRLNVYGRRVRNADNSVRIALDVVPQRSDVPVGDDEVAF
;
A
#
# COMPACT_ATOMS: atom_id res chain seq x y z
N MET A 1 -3.32 0.64 15.51
CA MET A 1 -4.47 0.25 14.69
C MET A 1 -4.66 1.27 13.58
N LEU A 2 -5.05 0.84 12.37
CA LEU A 2 -5.33 1.77 11.26
C LEU A 2 -6.76 2.32 11.40
N THR A 3 -6.94 3.62 11.18
CA THR A 3 -8.23 4.33 11.25
C THR A 3 -8.36 5.32 10.10
N GLU A 4 -9.57 5.78 9.78
CA GLU A 4 -9.83 6.73 8.68
C GLU A 4 -9.12 8.10 8.82
N ILE A 5 -8.79 8.49 10.05
CA ILE A 5 -8.05 9.73 10.36
C ILE A 5 -6.54 9.52 10.48
N SER A 6 -6.05 8.31 10.23
CA SER A 6 -4.63 7.98 10.39
C SER A 6 -3.75 8.79 9.43
N ARG A 7 -2.69 9.36 9.99
CA ARG A 7 -1.61 10.00 9.25
C ARG A 7 -0.29 9.38 9.68
N THR A 8 0.40 8.76 8.73
CA THR A 8 1.65 8.07 9.04
C THR A 8 2.58 7.98 7.84
N THR A 9 3.77 7.42 8.08
CA THR A 9 4.77 7.13 7.06
C THR A 9 5.09 5.64 7.08
N ALA A 10 5.44 5.12 5.91
CA ALA A 10 5.94 3.77 5.75
C ALA A 10 7.15 3.76 4.82
N VAL A 11 7.88 2.67 4.86
CA VAL A 11 9.01 2.44 3.98
C VAL A 11 8.95 1.01 3.44
N LEU A 12 9.27 0.88 2.16
CA LEU A 12 9.39 -0.37 1.44
C LEU A 12 10.77 -0.47 0.83
N PHE A 13 11.42 -1.62 1.00
CA PHE A 13 12.69 -1.98 0.40
C PHE A 13 12.48 -3.13 -0.57
N PRO A 14 13.14 -3.14 -1.74
CA PRO A 14 13.10 -4.29 -2.63
C PRO A 14 13.60 -5.52 -1.90
N VAL A 15 12.95 -6.66 -2.11
CA VAL A 15 13.45 -7.93 -1.60
C VAL A 15 14.63 -8.36 -2.45
N ASP A 16 15.74 -8.73 -1.80
CA ASP A 16 16.94 -9.23 -2.47
C ASP A 16 16.65 -10.53 -3.22
N GLU A 17 17.36 -10.79 -4.32
CA GLU A 17 17.16 -11.97 -5.17
C GLU A 17 17.30 -13.29 -4.37
N GLU A 18 18.18 -13.34 -3.37
CA GLU A 18 18.37 -14.52 -2.50
C GLU A 18 17.16 -14.80 -1.60
N HIS A 19 16.36 -13.78 -1.29
CA HIS A 19 15.18 -13.85 -0.43
C HIS A 19 13.87 -13.84 -1.21
N ALA A 20 13.94 -13.58 -2.52
CA ALA A 20 12.81 -13.63 -3.41
C ALA A 20 12.26 -15.06 -3.48
N ARG A 21 10.95 -15.18 -3.31
CA ARG A 21 10.23 -16.45 -3.42
C ARG A 21 9.26 -16.37 -4.57
N GLU A 22 8.94 -17.52 -5.17
CA GLU A 22 7.84 -17.63 -6.11
C GLU A 22 6.55 -17.15 -5.43
N ASN A 23 5.88 -16.16 -6.03
CA ASN A 23 4.70 -15.47 -5.47
C ASN A 23 4.94 -14.74 -4.13
N GLY A 24 6.20 -14.46 -3.78
CA GLY A 24 6.57 -13.69 -2.59
C GLY A 24 6.37 -12.17 -2.78
N PRO A 25 6.53 -11.39 -1.70
CA PRO A 25 6.50 -9.94 -1.80
C PRO A 25 7.69 -9.44 -2.63
N LEU A 26 7.44 -8.45 -3.49
CA LEU A 26 8.49 -7.76 -4.24
C LEU A 26 9.19 -6.70 -3.37
N PHE A 27 8.44 -6.12 -2.43
CA PHE A 27 8.99 -5.22 -1.43
C PHE A 27 8.53 -5.59 -0.03
N THR A 28 9.39 -5.35 0.95
CA THR A 28 9.08 -5.49 2.38
C THR A 28 9.57 -4.28 3.14
N GLY A 29 8.93 -3.99 4.27
CA GLY A 29 9.37 -2.96 5.18
C GLY A 29 8.40 -2.78 6.33
N SER A 30 8.12 -1.53 6.69
CA SER A 30 7.32 -1.23 7.87
C SER A 30 6.55 0.07 7.73
N ILE A 31 5.38 0.11 8.37
CA ILE A 31 4.56 1.30 8.59
C ILE A 31 4.54 1.63 10.09
N LYS A 32 4.48 2.91 10.44
CA LYS A 32 4.31 3.31 11.85
C LYS A 32 2.82 3.38 12.19
N LEU A 33 2.33 2.59 13.13
CA LEU A 33 0.94 2.66 13.59
C LEU A 33 0.96 2.82 15.11
N ASP A 34 0.31 3.87 15.63
CA ASP A 34 0.27 4.19 17.08
C ASP A 34 1.64 4.20 17.78
N GLY A 35 2.69 4.62 17.06
CA GLY A 35 4.06 4.65 17.59
C GLY A 35 4.81 3.32 17.46
N GLU A 36 4.15 2.24 17.05
CA GLU A 36 4.76 0.94 16.82
C GLU A 36 5.12 0.74 15.34
N SER A 37 6.18 -0.03 15.09
CA SER A 37 6.58 -0.41 13.73
C SER A 37 5.90 -1.72 13.36
N VAL A 38 4.94 -1.64 12.45
CA VAL A 38 4.16 -2.79 11.97
C VAL A 38 4.70 -3.23 10.61
N PRO A 39 4.87 -4.55 10.36
CA PRO A 39 5.35 -5.05 9.09
C PRO A 39 4.44 -4.62 7.92
N LEU A 40 5.07 -4.30 6.79
CA LEU A 40 4.40 -3.97 5.54
C LEU A 40 5.04 -4.79 4.41
N SER A 41 4.22 -5.49 3.64
CA SER A 41 4.64 -6.25 2.45
C SER A 41 3.92 -5.72 1.23
N ALA A 42 4.58 -5.78 0.07
CA ALA A 42 4.00 -5.37 -1.20
C ALA A 42 4.23 -6.44 -2.27
N PHE A 43 3.16 -6.96 -2.85
CA PHE A 43 3.17 -8.03 -3.85
C PHE A 43 2.83 -7.47 -5.22
N LEU A 44 3.61 -7.82 -6.24
CA LEU A 44 3.27 -7.41 -7.60
C LEU A 44 2.09 -8.24 -8.11
N LYS A 45 1.02 -7.58 -8.53
CA LYS A 45 -0.17 -8.21 -9.12
C LYS A 45 -0.57 -7.50 -10.41
N ASP A 46 -1.23 -8.25 -11.29
CA ASP A 46 -1.88 -7.74 -12.49
C ASP A 46 -3.32 -7.29 -12.15
N ALA A 47 -3.73 -6.13 -12.65
CA ALA A 47 -5.10 -5.69 -12.56
C ALA A 47 -5.98 -6.58 -13.45
N LYS A 48 -7.16 -6.98 -12.96
CA LYS A 48 -8.05 -7.89 -13.70
C LYS A 48 -8.62 -7.27 -14.99
N GLU A 49 -8.80 -5.96 -14.97
CA GLU A 49 -9.53 -5.21 -16.02
C GLU A 49 -8.62 -4.28 -16.84
N SER A 50 -7.32 -4.25 -16.55
CA SER A 50 -6.35 -3.48 -17.34
C SER A 50 -5.00 -4.20 -17.40
N ASP A 51 -4.21 -3.95 -18.44
CA ASP A 51 -2.83 -4.44 -18.55
C ASP A 51 -1.86 -3.75 -17.55
N LYS A 52 -2.39 -3.06 -16.55
CA LYS A 52 -1.62 -2.35 -15.54
C LYS A 52 -1.26 -3.30 -14.41
N ARG A 53 -0.06 -3.09 -13.87
CA ARG A 53 0.44 -3.76 -12.66
C ARG A 53 0.34 -2.84 -11.46
N TYR A 54 0.04 -3.41 -10.32
CA TYR A 54 0.03 -2.71 -9.04
C TYR A 54 0.74 -3.51 -7.97
N LEU A 55 1.12 -2.82 -6.90
CA LEU A 55 1.64 -3.41 -5.68
C LEU A 55 0.47 -3.57 -4.70
N ASP A 56 0.11 -4.81 -4.42
CA ASP A 56 -0.85 -5.18 -3.39
C ASP A 56 -0.18 -5.08 -2.02
N LEU A 57 -0.66 -4.18 -1.17
CA LEU A 57 -0.10 -3.87 0.14
C LEU A 57 -0.77 -4.73 1.21
N SER A 58 0.05 -5.32 2.09
CA SER A 58 -0.39 -6.03 3.29
C SER A 58 0.32 -5.45 4.51
N VAL A 59 -0.46 -4.83 5.39
CA VAL A 59 0.01 -4.19 6.63
C VAL A 59 -0.37 -5.06 7.81
N GLY A 60 0.61 -5.67 8.48
CA GLY A 60 0.38 -6.55 9.62
C GLY A 60 1.42 -7.65 9.69
N ALA A 61 1.64 -8.20 10.88
CA ALA A 61 2.49 -9.37 11.04
C ALA A 61 1.73 -10.64 10.60
N LYS A 62 2.49 -11.65 10.17
CA LYS A 62 1.91 -12.96 9.82
C LYS A 62 1.16 -13.55 11.02
N GLY A 63 -0.06 -14.02 10.79
CA GLY A 63 -0.92 -14.60 11.83
C GLY A 63 -1.54 -13.58 12.78
N GLN A 64 -1.47 -12.28 12.44
CA GLN A 64 -2.16 -11.21 13.15
C GLN A 64 -3.16 -10.52 12.22
N VAL A 65 -3.97 -9.62 12.79
CA VAL A 65 -4.83 -8.74 12.01
C VAL A 65 -3.98 -7.95 11.02
N HIS A 66 -4.45 -7.89 9.77
CA HIS A 66 -3.78 -7.15 8.72
C HIS A 66 -4.75 -6.22 7.98
N TYR A 67 -4.21 -5.23 7.29
CA TYR A 67 -4.96 -4.33 6.42
C TYR A 67 -4.46 -4.49 4.99
N SER A 68 -5.37 -4.35 4.03
CA SER A 68 -5.05 -4.41 2.60
C SER A 68 -4.92 -3.01 2.00
N GLY A 69 -4.30 -2.94 0.84
CA GLY A 69 -4.26 -1.73 0.04
C GLY A 69 -3.62 -1.96 -1.30
N ARG A 70 -3.57 -0.92 -2.12
CA ARG A 70 -2.97 -0.99 -3.47
C ARG A 70 -2.12 0.23 -3.71
N LEU A 71 -1.03 0.04 -4.43
CA LEU A 71 -0.10 1.09 -4.81
C LEU A 71 0.25 0.96 -6.29
N PHE A 72 -0.09 1.98 -7.05
CA PHE A 72 0.09 2.05 -8.48
C PHE A 72 1.29 2.91 -8.81
N ARG A 73 2.00 2.58 -9.88
CA ARG A 73 3.10 3.41 -10.37
C ARG A 73 2.53 4.52 -11.26
N ASN A 74 2.96 5.76 -11.02
CA ASN A 74 2.63 6.87 -11.88
C ASN A 74 3.56 6.91 -13.08
N GLU A 75 3.03 6.59 -14.26
CA GLU A 75 3.79 6.63 -15.53
C GLU A 75 3.89 8.06 -16.08
N GLU A 76 2.83 8.87 -15.91
CA GLU A 76 2.75 10.24 -16.40
C GLU A 76 2.81 11.24 -15.24
N LYS A 77 4.01 11.62 -14.82
CA LYS A 77 4.17 12.63 -13.77
C LYS A 77 3.93 14.03 -14.32
N LYS A 78 2.93 14.75 -13.79
CA LYS A 78 2.69 16.16 -14.13
C LYS A 78 3.83 17.08 -13.73
N THR A 79 4.52 16.79 -12.61
CA THR A 79 5.63 17.62 -12.11
C THR A 79 6.73 16.79 -11.45
N ALA A 80 7.90 17.39 -11.25
CA ALA A 80 9.00 16.77 -10.47
C ALA A 80 8.62 16.50 -8.99
N LYS A 81 7.59 17.16 -8.46
CA LYS A 81 7.08 16.95 -7.10
C LYS A 81 5.98 15.89 -7.02
N SER A 82 5.45 15.45 -8.18
CA SER A 82 4.44 14.41 -8.24
C SER A 82 5.00 13.09 -7.70
N PRO A 83 4.22 12.33 -6.91
CA PRO A 83 4.70 11.09 -6.33
C PRO A 83 4.99 10.05 -7.43
N ASP A 84 5.99 9.20 -7.20
CA ASP A 84 6.30 8.05 -8.08
C ASP A 84 5.20 7.00 -8.08
N TYR A 85 4.49 6.91 -6.95
CA TYR A 85 3.43 5.96 -6.73
C TYR A 85 2.26 6.62 -6.03
N SER A 86 1.08 6.10 -6.25
CA SER A 86 -0.14 6.59 -5.63
C SER A 86 -1.12 5.43 -5.47
N GLY A 87 -1.95 5.48 -4.45
CA GLY A 87 -2.76 4.34 -4.08
C GLY A 87 -3.54 4.58 -2.80
N TYR A 88 -3.96 3.49 -2.17
CA TYR A 88 -4.75 3.54 -0.95
C TYR A 88 -4.46 2.39 0.00
N LEU A 89 -4.78 2.58 1.28
CA LEU A 89 -4.97 1.52 2.27
C LEU A 89 -6.45 1.47 2.65
N VAL A 90 -7.02 0.28 2.75
CA VAL A 90 -8.40 0.07 3.19
C VAL A 90 -8.40 -0.06 4.71
N VAL A 91 -9.24 0.74 5.38
CA VAL A 91 -9.44 0.71 6.82
C VAL A 91 -10.46 -0.38 7.17
N LEU A 92 -10.11 -1.61 6.82
CA LEU A 92 -10.91 -2.80 7.10
C LEU A 92 -9.97 -3.90 7.62
N PRO A 93 -10.05 -4.27 8.92
CA PRO A 93 -9.13 -5.23 9.52
C PRO A 93 -9.46 -6.64 9.08
N LEU A 94 -8.49 -7.37 8.55
CA LEU A 94 -8.63 -8.76 8.15
C LEU A 94 -8.09 -9.68 9.24
N SER A 95 -8.97 -10.52 9.77
CA SER A 95 -8.62 -11.52 10.77
C SER A 95 -7.74 -12.62 10.16
N PRO A 96 -6.72 -13.11 10.89
CA PRO A 96 -5.93 -14.23 10.41
C PRO A 96 -6.81 -15.48 10.28
N ASP A 97 -6.57 -16.26 9.23
CA ASP A 97 -7.24 -17.54 8.95
C ASP A 97 -8.76 -17.47 8.71
N VAL A 98 -9.31 -16.27 8.52
CA VAL A 98 -10.71 -16.06 8.10
C VAL A 98 -10.74 -15.73 6.61
N HIS A 99 -11.49 -16.52 5.86
CA HIS A 99 -11.77 -16.26 4.45
C HIS A 99 -13.17 -15.67 4.31
N ASP A 100 -13.33 -14.75 3.34
CA ASP A 100 -14.61 -14.11 3.02
C ASP A 100 -15.27 -13.44 4.24
N GLU A 101 -14.46 -12.81 5.10
CA GLU A 101 -14.91 -12.15 6.34
C GLU A 101 -15.91 -11.02 6.08
N TYR A 102 -15.82 -10.38 4.91
CA TYR A 102 -16.59 -9.21 4.53
C TYR A 102 -17.28 -9.40 3.18
N LEU A 103 -18.50 -8.86 3.08
CA LEU A 103 -19.24 -8.75 1.83
C LEU A 103 -18.61 -7.70 0.91
N GLN A 104 -18.89 -7.79 -0.40
CA GLN A 104 -18.41 -6.82 -1.37
C GLN A 104 -18.87 -5.39 -1.03
N GLU A 105 -20.09 -5.23 -0.54
CA GLU A 105 -20.65 -3.93 -0.11
C GLU A 105 -19.81 -3.31 1.02
N GLU A 106 -19.36 -4.12 1.99
CA GLU A 106 -18.51 -3.64 3.09
C GLU A 106 -17.11 -3.23 2.59
N TRP A 107 -16.58 -3.91 1.58
CA TRP A 107 -15.32 -3.51 0.91
C TRP A 107 -15.44 -2.19 0.15
N ASP A 108 -16.60 -1.95 -0.46
CA ASP A 108 -16.87 -0.75 -1.24
C ASP A 108 -17.11 0.46 -0.32
N GLU A 109 -17.74 0.25 0.83
CA GLU A 109 -18.01 1.28 1.84
C GLU A 109 -16.84 1.53 2.82
N ALA A 110 -15.88 0.59 2.91
CA ALA A 110 -14.76 0.72 3.83
C ALA A 110 -13.95 2.00 3.59
N PRO A 111 -13.65 2.79 4.65
CA PRO A 111 -12.86 4.01 4.51
C PRO A 111 -11.48 3.73 3.90
N ARG A 112 -11.01 4.65 3.05
CA ARG A 112 -9.70 4.51 2.39
C ARG A 112 -8.77 5.66 2.79
N LEU A 113 -7.53 5.32 3.11
CA LEU A 113 -6.47 6.29 3.30
C LEU A 113 -5.70 6.46 1.99
N ASN A 114 -5.36 7.69 1.63
CA ASN A 114 -4.49 7.96 0.50
C ASN A 114 -3.05 7.55 0.82
N VAL A 115 -2.41 6.89 -0.14
CA VAL A 115 -0.99 6.53 -0.08
C VAL A 115 -0.26 7.22 -1.22
N TYR A 116 0.80 7.94 -0.88
CA TYR A 116 1.70 8.55 -1.87
C TYR A 116 3.10 8.03 -1.68
N GLY A 117 3.67 7.42 -2.71
CA GLY A 117 5.01 6.86 -2.69
C GLY A 117 6.00 7.68 -3.48
N ARG A 118 7.22 7.80 -2.95
CA ARG A 118 8.38 8.36 -3.64
C ARG A 118 9.49 7.34 -3.70
N ARG A 119 10.06 7.13 -4.88
CA ARG A 119 11.24 6.30 -5.07
C ARG A 119 12.46 7.12 -4.65
N VAL A 120 13.14 6.67 -3.61
CA VAL A 120 14.31 7.34 -3.04
C VAL A 120 15.51 6.43 -3.17
N ARG A 121 16.66 7.03 -3.51
CA ARG A 121 17.95 6.34 -3.46
C ARG A 121 18.63 6.66 -2.14
N ASN A 122 19.10 5.64 -1.44
CA ASN A 122 19.85 5.73 -0.21
C ASN A 122 21.33 6.06 -0.49
N ALA A 123 22.09 6.40 0.55
CA ALA A 123 23.51 6.75 0.44
C ALA A 123 24.38 5.59 -0.09
N ASP A 124 23.97 4.35 0.18
CA ASP A 124 24.58 3.11 -0.31
C ASP A 124 24.14 2.74 -1.74
N ASN A 125 23.49 3.65 -2.46
CA ASN A 125 22.86 3.45 -3.77
C ASN A 125 21.67 2.47 -3.80
N SER A 126 21.27 1.88 -2.67
CA SER A 126 20.05 1.05 -2.62
C SER A 126 18.81 1.90 -2.85
N VAL A 127 17.75 1.29 -3.36
CA VAL A 127 16.48 1.97 -3.63
C VAL A 127 15.49 1.60 -2.55
N ARG A 128 14.68 2.57 -2.14
CA ARG A 128 13.49 2.35 -1.30
C ARG A 128 12.31 3.15 -1.83
N ILE A 129 11.11 2.77 -1.43
CA ILE A 129 9.90 3.56 -1.63
C ILE A 129 9.50 4.12 -0.27
N ALA A 130 9.55 5.44 -0.13
CA ALA A 130 9.02 6.14 1.05
C ALA A 130 7.55 6.46 0.80
N LEU A 131 6.68 6.05 1.71
CA LEU A 131 5.23 6.22 1.62
C LEU A 131 4.75 7.24 2.65
N ASP A 132 3.94 8.18 2.20
CA ASP A 132 3.13 9.07 3.03
C ASP A 132 1.69 8.54 3.01
N VAL A 133 1.12 8.21 4.17
CA VAL A 133 -0.26 7.77 4.33
C VAL A 133 -1.05 8.89 4.99
N VAL A 134 -2.13 9.33 4.37
CA VAL A 134 -2.93 10.45 4.86
C VAL A 134 -4.43 10.18 4.73
N PRO A 135 -5.27 10.81 5.56
CA PRO A 135 -6.72 10.72 5.43
C PRO A 135 -7.20 11.18 4.06
N GLN A 136 -8.34 10.63 3.64
CA GLN A 136 -9.07 11.14 2.49
C GLN A 136 -9.52 12.58 2.77
N ARG A 137 -9.30 13.49 1.82
CA ARG A 137 -9.71 14.90 1.95
C ARG A 137 -11.10 15.16 1.35
N SER A 138 -11.68 14.19 0.66
CA SER A 138 -12.97 14.26 -0.02
C SER A 138 -13.73 12.97 0.20
N ASP A 139 -15.06 13.05 0.26
CA ASP A 139 -15.95 11.90 0.46
C ASP A 139 -16.06 10.98 -0.78
N VAL A 140 -15.34 11.27 -1.87
CA VAL A 140 -15.31 10.46 -3.10
C VAL A 140 -14.30 9.33 -2.96
N PRO A 141 -14.71 8.05 -2.89
CA PRO A 141 -13.81 6.90 -2.73
C PRO A 141 -12.74 6.89 -3.82
N VAL A 142 -11.47 6.70 -3.43
CA VAL A 142 -10.39 6.55 -4.40
C VAL A 142 -10.57 5.22 -5.13
N GLY A 143 -10.97 5.29 -6.39
CA GLY A 143 -11.12 4.13 -7.27
C GLY A 143 -9.78 3.52 -7.68
N ASP A 144 -9.83 2.32 -8.26
CA ASP A 144 -8.65 1.61 -8.76
C ASP A 144 -7.92 2.35 -9.90
N ASP A 145 -8.62 3.26 -10.58
CA ASP A 145 -8.10 4.10 -11.65
C ASP A 145 -7.78 5.55 -11.22
N GLU A 146 -8.23 5.96 -10.03
CA GLU A 146 -8.31 7.38 -9.64
C GLU A 146 -7.12 7.88 -8.81
N VAL A 147 -5.90 7.52 -9.22
CA VAL A 147 -4.71 8.09 -8.60
C VAL A 147 -3.69 8.63 -9.60
N ALA A 148 -4.19 9.29 -10.65
CA ALA A 148 -3.38 10.16 -11.51
C ALA A 148 -3.40 11.61 -10.97
N PHE A 149 -2.33 12.00 -10.26
CA PHE A 149 -2.14 13.39 -9.80
C PHE A 149 -1.87 14.36 -10.92
#